data_AF-A0A0F7ZY00-F1
#
_entry.id   AF-A0A0F7ZY00-F1
#
_cell.length_a   1.000
_cell.length_b   1.000
_cell.length_c   1.000
_cell.angle_alpha   90.00
_cell.angle_beta   90.00
_cell.angle_gamma   90.00
#
_symmetry.space_group_name_H-M   'P 1'
#
loop_
_entity.id
_entity.type
_entity.pdbx_description
1 polymer ?
#
loop_
_entity_poly.entity_id
_entity_poly.type
_entity_poly.pdbx_seq_one_letter_code
_entity_poly.pdbx_strand_id
1 'polypeptide(L)'
;MSISSIPTELLVQITSGLGTRDLAALVLCCRTLHRRFEPSLYGTQERLMKVMRYDCLHGNPHIIDRAKSYGASISIVPICVKRHGGSGEEQGGVLTLYLTAKANQLSTFRYLLDCGASIEGDKPNRLRPQIVRLMKKLAAPQIVELLHAFLEKGLDAQVRYLRNGQIAWPLVPAILSGASPELVQLLLDKGADPNQLLHIASRKRKLVLSPLSAAISVGSREVLDLLASNGASFTGRHSRCVVNEPIQLPIFAAAKAMANNPSLGIQWMRLCIDNNCDINQVVRTTTRWCNK
;
A
#
# COMPACT_ATOMS: atom_id res chain seq x y z
N MET A 1 -2.94 6.95 -52.16
CA MET A 1 -3.91 7.45 -51.16
C MET A 1 -3.34 7.20 -49.78
N SER A 2 -3.13 8.24 -48.98
CA SER A 2 -2.71 8.06 -47.59
C SER A 2 -3.93 7.76 -46.73
N ILE A 3 -3.79 6.88 -45.75
CA ILE A 3 -4.88 6.52 -44.82
C ILE A 3 -5.40 7.75 -44.05
N SER A 4 -4.62 8.83 -44.01
CA SER A 4 -4.98 10.12 -43.42
C SER A 4 -6.05 10.89 -44.20
N SER A 5 -6.28 10.61 -45.48
CA SER A 5 -7.25 11.33 -46.33
C SER A 5 -8.59 10.60 -46.49
N ILE A 6 -8.82 9.50 -45.77
CA ILE A 6 -10.05 8.70 -45.87
C ILE A 6 -11.23 9.44 -45.20
N PRO A 7 -12.47 9.39 -45.74
CA PRO A 7 -13.68 9.92 -45.10
C PRO A 7 -13.96 9.29 -43.72
N THR A 8 -14.65 10.02 -42.84
CA THR A 8 -14.95 9.59 -41.46
C THR A 8 -15.79 8.33 -41.38
N GLU A 9 -16.70 8.08 -42.32
CA GLU A 9 -17.58 6.91 -42.32
C GLU A 9 -16.79 5.61 -42.53
N LEU A 10 -15.92 5.59 -43.54
CA LEU A 10 -15.03 4.46 -43.80
C LEU A 10 -14.05 4.24 -42.64
N LEU A 11 -13.64 5.33 -41.98
CA LEU A 11 -12.76 5.27 -40.82
C LEU A 11 -13.42 4.57 -39.63
N VAL A 12 -14.70 4.87 -39.35
CA VAL A 12 -15.49 4.18 -38.31
C VAL A 12 -15.62 2.69 -38.65
N GLN A 13 -15.91 2.38 -39.91
CA GLN A 13 -16.08 1.00 -40.37
C GLN A 13 -14.78 0.19 -40.23
N ILE A 14 -13.64 0.77 -40.60
CA ILE A 14 -12.31 0.17 -40.38
C ILE A 14 -12.04 -0.02 -38.87
N THR A 15 -12.37 0.95 -38.02
CA THR A 15 -12.17 0.80 -36.56
C THR A 15 -13.07 -0.22 -35.87
N SER A 16 -14.20 -0.56 -36.48
CA SER A 16 -15.09 -1.61 -35.98
C SER A 16 -14.50 -3.01 -36.19
N GLY A 17 -13.70 -3.20 -37.24
CA GLY A 17 -13.02 -4.47 -37.54
C GLY A 17 -11.66 -4.65 -36.86
N LEU A 18 -11.07 -3.58 -36.34
CA LEU A 18 -9.72 -3.61 -35.75
C LEU A 18 -9.74 -3.98 -34.26
N GLY A 19 -8.81 -4.85 -33.87
CA GLY A 19 -8.52 -5.15 -32.48
C GLY A 19 -7.94 -3.94 -31.73
N THR A 20 -7.98 -3.97 -30.40
CA THR A 20 -7.43 -2.88 -29.57
C THR A 20 -5.93 -2.67 -29.77
N ARG A 21 -5.20 -3.73 -30.11
CA ARG A 21 -3.76 -3.69 -30.39
C ARG A 21 -3.46 -2.99 -31.72
N ASP A 22 -4.24 -3.30 -32.76
CA ASP A 22 -4.04 -2.75 -34.11
C ASP A 22 -4.42 -1.27 -34.15
N LEU A 23 -5.51 -0.90 -33.45
CA LEU A 23 -5.87 0.50 -33.24
C LEU A 23 -4.78 1.28 -32.51
N ALA A 24 -4.20 0.72 -31.44
CA ALA A 24 -3.11 1.36 -30.71
C ALA A 24 -1.88 1.55 -31.61
N ALA A 25 -1.52 0.55 -32.42
CA ALA A 25 -0.41 0.65 -33.36
C ALA A 25 -0.64 1.75 -34.41
N LEU A 26 -1.84 1.81 -35.01
CA LEU A 26 -2.20 2.84 -35.99
C LEU A 26 -2.16 4.25 -35.43
N VAL A 27 -2.59 4.41 -34.18
CA VAL A 27 -2.57 5.69 -33.45
C VAL A 27 -1.15 6.18 -33.18
N LEU A 28 -0.18 5.27 -33.04
CA LEU A 28 1.23 5.61 -32.83
C LEU A 28 1.96 6.01 -34.12
N CYS A 29 1.44 5.62 -35.29
CA CYS A 29 2.11 5.89 -36.57
C CYS A 29 2.05 7.36 -37.01
N CYS A 30 1.00 8.11 -36.64
CA CYS A 30 0.84 9.48 -37.14
C CYS A 30 -0.05 10.36 -36.24
N ARG A 31 0.34 11.64 -36.04
CA ARG A 31 -0.43 12.62 -35.24
C ARG A 31 -1.83 12.92 -35.78
N THR A 32 -2.00 12.95 -37.11
CA THR A 32 -3.31 13.18 -37.73
C THR A 32 -4.24 11.98 -37.54
N LEU A 33 -3.70 10.76 -37.64
CA LEU A 33 -4.44 9.54 -37.34
C LEU A 33 -4.78 9.43 -35.86
N HIS A 34 -3.85 9.81 -34.97
CA HIS A 34 -4.09 9.87 -33.53
C HIS A 34 -5.33 10.70 -33.22
N ARG A 35 -5.41 11.96 -33.70
CA ARG A 35 -6.56 12.83 -33.44
C ARG A 35 -7.88 12.27 -34.00
N ARG A 36 -7.84 11.54 -35.12
CA ARG A 36 -9.05 10.99 -35.75
C ARG A 36 -9.52 9.68 -35.12
N PHE A 37 -8.60 8.85 -34.64
CA PHE A 37 -8.90 7.54 -34.04
C PHE A 37 -9.01 7.58 -32.51
N GLU A 38 -8.61 8.68 -31.87
CA GLU A 38 -8.72 8.87 -30.41
C GLU A 38 -10.15 8.60 -29.89
N PRO A 39 -11.24 9.14 -30.48
CA PRO A 39 -12.60 8.84 -30.03
C PRO A 39 -12.95 7.36 -30.14
N SER A 40 -12.48 6.67 -31.18
CA SER A 40 -12.70 5.23 -31.35
C SER A 40 -11.91 4.39 -30.34
N LEU A 41 -10.75 4.87 -29.89
CA LEU A 41 -9.93 4.19 -28.88
C LEU A 41 -10.59 4.25 -27.49
N TYR A 42 -11.35 5.31 -27.20
CA TYR A 42 -12.09 5.49 -25.94
C TYR A 42 -13.59 5.22 -26.06
N GLY A 43 -14.11 4.91 -27.25
CA GLY A 43 -15.55 4.90 -27.53
C GLY A 43 -16.33 3.72 -26.96
N THR A 44 -15.68 2.64 -26.51
CA THR A 44 -16.37 1.51 -25.88
C THR A 44 -15.88 1.27 -24.45
N GLN A 45 -16.79 0.83 -23.58
CA GLN A 45 -16.49 0.56 -22.17
C GLN A 45 -15.38 -0.49 -22.00
N GLU A 46 -15.31 -1.48 -22.89
CA GLU A 46 -14.24 -2.50 -22.88
C GLU A 46 -12.87 -1.90 -23.24
N ARG A 47 -12.83 -0.94 -24.17
CA ARG A 47 -11.59 -0.24 -24.53
C ARG A 47 -11.14 0.70 -23.41
N LEU A 48 -12.07 1.48 -22.84
CA LEU A 48 -11.82 2.32 -21.66
C LEU A 48 -11.24 1.52 -20.50
N MET A 49 -11.83 0.35 -20.22
CA MET A 49 -11.33 -0.59 -19.22
C MET A 49 -9.88 -1.02 -19.49
N LYS A 50 -9.58 -1.45 -20.72
CA LYS A 50 -8.23 -1.92 -21.09
C LYS A 50 -7.21 -0.80 -20.97
N VAL A 51 -7.57 0.40 -21.40
CA VAL A 51 -6.71 1.59 -21.33
C VAL A 51 -6.44 1.97 -19.87
N MET A 52 -7.49 2.08 -19.04
CA MET A 52 -7.33 2.37 -17.61
C MET A 52 -6.48 1.32 -16.89
N ARG A 53 -6.69 0.02 -17.18
CA ARG A 53 -5.90 -1.06 -16.59
C ARG A 53 -4.45 -1.02 -17.03
N TYR A 54 -4.20 -0.77 -18.31
CA TYR A 54 -2.85 -0.63 -18.85
C TYR A 54 -2.14 0.52 -18.15
N ASP A 55 -2.80 1.67 -18.02
CA ASP A 55 -2.19 2.83 -17.41
C ASP A 55 -1.83 2.62 -15.94
N CYS A 56 -2.75 2.07 -15.15
CA CYS A 56 -2.51 1.76 -13.74
C CYS A 56 -1.31 0.83 -13.53
N LEU A 57 -0.91 0.04 -14.54
CA LEU A 57 0.23 -0.86 -14.47
C LEU A 57 1.54 -0.22 -14.96
N HIS A 58 1.48 0.73 -15.90
CA HIS A 58 2.67 1.25 -16.60
C HIS A 58 3.02 2.70 -16.27
N GLY A 59 2.10 3.49 -15.69
CA GLY A 59 2.44 4.76 -15.07
C GLY A 59 2.30 6.02 -15.94
N ASN A 60 1.25 6.19 -16.76
CA ASN A 60 1.08 7.37 -17.63
C ASN A 60 -0.19 8.19 -17.28
N PRO A 61 -0.13 9.12 -16.31
CA PRO A 61 -1.31 9.85 -15.83
C PRO A 61 -2.08 10.62 -16.93
N HIS A 62 -1.44 11.02 -18.02
CA HIS A 62 -2.09 11.64 -19.18
C HIS A 62 -3.16 10.75 -19.83
N ILE A 63 -2.97 9.42 -19.82
CA ILE A 63 -3.94 8.48 -20.37
C ILE A 63 -5.20 8.44 -19.51
N ILE A 64 -5.07 8.59 -18.19
CA ILE A 64 -6.20 8.68 -17.26
C ILE A 64 -6.98 9.96 -17.47
N ASP A 65 -6.29 11.10 -17.67
CA ASP A 65 -6.95 12.38 -17.96
C ASP A 65 -7.85 12.28 -19.20
N ARG A 66 -7.32 11.66 -20.26
CA ARG A 66 -8.11 11.35 -21.47
C ARG A 66 -9.24 10.38 -21.19
N ALA A 67 -8.96 9.23 -20.56
CA ALA A 67 -10.00 8.25 -20.27
C ALA A 67 -11.13 8.84 -19.40
N LYS A 68 -10.81 9.75 -18.47
CA LYS A 68 -11.74 10.50 -17.64
C LYS A 68 -12.65 11.41 -18.48
N SER A 69 -12.11 12.12 -19.49
CA SER A 69 -12.95 12.97 -20.37
C SER A 69 -13.97 12.16 -21.18
N TYR A 70 -13.71 10.87 -21.41
CA TYR A 70 -14.63 9.93 -22.05
C TYR A 70 -15.53 9.16 -21.05
N GLY A 71 -15.53 9.54 -19.77
CA GLY A 71 -16.43 8.98 -18.76
C GLY A 71 -15.95 7.71 -18.07
N ALA A 72 -14.65 7.38 -18.12
CA ALA A 72 -14.12 6.26 -17.36
C ALA A 72 -14.20 6.50 -15.85
N SER A 73 -14.53 5.45 -15.10
CA SER A 73 -14.52 5.49 -13.63
C SER A 73 -13.08 5.55 -13.11
N ILE A 74 -12.81 6.54 -12.26
CA ILE A 74 -11.49 6.79 -11.65
C ILE A 74 -11.21 5.79 -10.54
N SER A 75 -12.23 5.38 -9.79
CA SER A 75 -12.06 4.52 -8.60
C SER A 75 -12.03 3.03 -8.97
N ILE A 76 -12.87 2.61 -9.92
CA ILE A 76 -13.08 1.18 -10.23
C ILE A 76 -12.91 0.95 -11.72
N VAL A 77 -11.98 0.06 -12.07
CA VAL A 77 -11.92 -0.52 -13.41
C VAL A 77 -12.88 -1.71 -13.43
N PRO A 78 -13.99 -1.66 -14.19
CA PRO A 78 -14.88 -2.80 -14.34
C PRO A 78 -14.10 -3.98 -14.93
N ILE A 79 -14.47 -5.21 -14.60
CA ILE A 79 -13.93 -6.43 -15.16
C ILE A 79 -15.10 -7.30 -15.59
N CYS A 80 -15.18 -7.60 -16.89
CA CYS A 80 -16.05 -8.67 -17.36
C CYS A 80 -15.41 -10.01 -17.05
N VAL A 81 -15.96 -10.71 -16.06
CA VAL A 81 -15.60 -12.10 -15.80
C VAL A 81 -16.66 -12.96 -16.49
N LYS A 82 -16.28 -13.66 -17.56
CA LYS A 82 -17.14 -14.67 -18.16
C LYS A 82 -17.31 -15.79 -17.13
N ARG A 83 -18.53 -16.02 -16.65
CA ARG A 83 -18.83 -17.17 -15.79
C ARG A 83 -18.56 -18.46 -16.55
N HIS A 84 -17.96 -19.44 -15.87
CA HIS A 84 -17.92 -20.82 -16.36
C HIS A 84 -19.35 -21.38 -16.29
N GLY A 85 -20.06 -21.43 -17.41
CA GLY A 85 -21.32 -22.18 -17.55
C GLY A 85 -22.64 -21.45 -17.26
N GLY A 86 -22.72 -20.11 -17.29
CA GLY A 86 -24.00 -19.39 -17.15
C GLY A 86 -24.04 -18.09 -17.94
N SER A 87 -25.19 -17.78 -18.56
CA SER A 87 -25.45 -16.61 -19.43
C SER A 87 -25.50 -15.25 -18.72
N GLY A 88 -25.02 -15.17 -17.48
CA GLY A 88 -24.93 -13.92 -16.72
C GLY A 88 -23.49 -13.40 -16.67
N GLU A 89 -23.25 -12.23 -17.27
CA GLU A 89 -22.00 -11.50 -17.08
C GLU A 89 -21.98 -10.92 -15.65
N GLU A 90 -21.03 -11.38 -14.81
CA GLU A 90 -20.75 -10.66 -13.56
C GLU A 90 -19.74 -9.55 -13.86
N GLN A 91 -20.19 -8.29 -13.84
CA GLN A 91 -19.28 -7.16 -13.67
C GLN A 91 -18.64 -7.27 -12.27
N GLY A 92 -17.42 -7.80 -12.23
CA GLY A 92 -16.48 -7.54 -11.16
C GLY A 92 -15.94 -6.11 -11.32
N GLY A 93 -15.35 -5.56 -10.26
CA GLY A 93 -14.62 -4.29 -10.33
C GLY A 93 -13.29 -4.45 -9.62
N VAL A 94 -12.22 -3.90 -10.18
CA VAL A 94 -10.93 -3.80 -9.50
C VAL A 94 -10.62 -2.35 -9.19
N LEU A 95 -10.19 -2.11 -7.96
CA LEU A 95 -9.80 -0.78 -7.50
C LEU A 95 -8.55 -0.30 -8.26
N THR A 96 -8.61 0.89 -8.84
CA THR A 96 -7.47 1.51 -9.56
C THR A 96 -6.27 1.71 -8.65
N LEU A 97 -6.51 2.16 -7.40
CA LEU A 97 -5.49 2.30 -6.36
C LEU A 97 -4.80 0.96 -6.02
N TYR A 98 -5.52 -0.17 -6.10
CA TYR A 98 -4.90 -1.48 -5.92
C TYR A 98 -3.97 -1.86 -7.08
N LEU A 99 -4.36 -1.56 -8.32
CA LEU A 99 -3.53 -1.87 -9.50
C LEU A 99 -2.24 -1.05 -9.51
N THR A 100 -2.34 0.25 -9.23
CA THR A 100 -1.20 1.17 -9.13
C THR A 100 -0.29 0.81 -7.96
N ALA A 101 -0.85 0.46 -6.80
CA ALA A 101 -0.05 -0.04 -5.68
C ALA A 101 0.63 -1.39 -5.98
N LYS A 102 -0.01 -2.28 -6.73
CA LYS A 102 0.59 -3.55 -7.15
C LYS A 102 1.78 -3.31 -8.09
N ALA A 103 1.69 -2.32 -8.96
CA ALA A 103 2.74 -1.96 -9.91
C ALA A 103 3.76 -0.93 -9.37
N ASN A 104 3.57 -0.46 -8.12
CA ASN A 104 4.37 0.58 -7.48
C ASN A 104 4.46 1.89 -8.31
N GLN A 105 3.34 2.31 -8.90
CA GLN A 105 3.28 3.50 -9.76
C GLN A 105 2.88 4.75 -8.97
N LEU A 106 3.86 5.44 -8.36
CA LEU A 106 3.63 6.64 -7.53
C LEU A 106 2.93 7.77 -8.29
N SER A 107 3.42 8.13 -9.47
CA SER A 107 2.89 9.26 -10.25
C SER A 107 1.41 9.08 -10.56
N THR A 108 1.04 7.89 -11.05
CA THR A 108 -0.34 7.54 -11.36
C THR A 108 -1.20 7.40 -10.10
N PHE A 109 -0.64 6.85 -9.02
CA PHE A 109 -1.34 6.75 -7.73
C PHE A 109 -1.70 8.14 -7.20
N ARG A 110 -0.74 9.09 -7.15
CA ARG A 110 -1.00 10.48 -6.73
C ARG A 110 -2.02 11.16 -7.62
N TYR A 111 -1.88 11.02 -8.94
CA TYR A 111 -2.83 11.61 -9.88
C TYR A 111 -4.26 11.09 -9.70
N LEU A 112 -4.43 9.77 -9.47
CA LEU A 112 -5.73 9.19 -9.15
C LEU A 112 -6.31 9.78 -7.85
N LEU A 113 -5.48 9.94 -6.82
CA LEU A 113 -5.91 10.56 -5.57
C LEU A 113 -6.29 12.03 -5.74
N ASP A 114 -5.53 12.80 -6.53
CA ASP A 114 -5.86 14.19 -6.87
C ASP A 114 -7.16 14.31 -7.66
N CYS A 115 -7.48 13.29 -8.45
CA CYS A 115 -8.77 13.17 -9.14
C CYS A 115 -9.93 12.73 -8.24
N GLY A 116 -9.69 12.49 -6.93
CA GLY A 116 -10.72 12.07 -5.99
C GLY A 116 -11.04 10.57 -6.03
N ALA A 117 -10.07 9.73 -6.39
CA ALA A 117 -10.23 8.27 -6.32
C ALA A 117 -10.64 7.85 -4.90
N SER A 118 -11.73 7.08 -4.80
CA SER A 118 -12.24 6.54 -3.53
C SER A 118 -12.01 5.03 -3.46
N ILE A 119 -11.85 4.52 -2.24
CA ILE A 119 -11.71 3.09 -1.95
C ILE A 119 -13.08 2.45 -1.72
N GLU A 120 -14.00 3.23 -1.17
CA GLU A 120 -15.42 2.92 -1.08
C GLU A 120 -15.98 2.91 -2.51
N GLY A 121 -15.93 1.74 -3.13
CA GLY A 121 -16.64 1.53 -4.38
C GLY A 121 -18.14 1.35 -4.16
N ASP A 122 -18.88 1.28 -5.26
CA ASP A 122 -20.35 1.15 -5.30
C ASP A 122 -20.90 -0.05 -4.49
N LYS A 123 -20.04 -1.06 -4.20
CA LYS A 123 -20.36 -2.23 -3.38
C LYS A 123 -19.21 -2.55 -2.41
N PRO A 124 -19.14 -1.94 -1.20
CA PRO A 124 -17.98 -2.01 -0.31
C PRO A 124 -17.63 -3.44 0.12
N ASN A 125 -18.64 -4.30 0.34
CA ASN A 125 -18.41 -5.70 0.71
C ASN A 125 -17.71 -6.53 -0.36
N ARG A 126 -17.92 -6.24 -1.65
CA ARG A 126 -17.26 -6.96 -2.75
C ARG A 126 -15.80 -6.57 -2.90
N LEU A 127 -15.46 -5.33 -2.59
CA LEU A 127 -14.08 -4.81 -2.70
C LEU A 127 -13.24 -5.04 -1.45
N ARG A 128 -13.86 -5.34 -0.30
CA ARG A 128 -13.17 -5.60 0.97
C ARG A 128 -11.92 -6.49 0.85
N PRO A 129 -11.91 -7.62 0.12
CA PRO A 129 -10.69 -8.42 -0.05
C PRO A 129 -9.57 -7.70 -0.81
N GLN A 130 -9.92 -6.85 -1.79
CA GLN A 130 -8.96 -6.03 -2.52
C GLN A 130 -8.41 -4.90 -1.65
N ILE A 131 -9.27 -4.26 -0.85
CA ILE A 131 -8.86 -3.22 0.10
C ILE A 131 -7.87 -3.79 1.12
N VAL A 132 -8.15 -4.98 1.67
CA VAL A 132 -7.21 -5.67 2.57
C VAL A 132 -5.87 -5.98 1.89
N ARG A 133 -5.87 -6.36 0.61
CA ARG A 133 -4.62 -6.58 -0.14
C ARG A 133 -3.88 -5.28 -0.44
N LEU A 134 -4.59 -4.21 -0.78
CA LEU A 134 -4.01 -2.87 -0.95
C LEU A 134 -3.32 -2.43 0.33
N MET A 135 -4.02 -2.47 1.47
CA MET A 135 -3.44 -2.08 2.76
C MET A 135 -2.21 -2.93 3.13
N LYS A 136 -2.23 -4.24 2.87
CA LYS A 136 -1.05 -5.10 3.04
C LYS A 136 0.11 -4.74 2.12
N LYS A 137 -0.14 -4.15 0.95
CA LYS A 137 0.91 -3.65 0.05
C LYS A 137 1.43 -2.28 0.44
N LEU A 138 0.57 -1.38 0.88
CA LEU A 138 0.99 -0.10 1.45
C LEU A 138 1.82 -0.28 2.73
N ALA A 139 1.57 -1.36 3.48
CA ALA A 139 2.39 -1.76 4.62
C ALA A 139 3.77 -2.36 4.24
N ALA A 140 4.06 -2.56 2.95
CA ALA A 140 5.32 -3.14 2.52
C ALA A 140 6.43 -2.08 2.49
N PRO A 141 7.67 -2.45 2.87
CA PRO A 141 8.80 -1.52 2.95
C PRO A 141 9.14 -0.81 1.63
N GLN A 142 8.81 -1.41 0.48
CA GLN A 142 9.15 -0.84 -0.83
C GLN A 142 8.21 0.29 -1.29
N ILE A 143 7.09 0.51 -0.60
CA ILE A 143 5.95 1.29 -1.10
C ILE A 143 5.52 2.36 -0.08
N VAL A 144 6.46 2.83 0.73
CA VAL A 144 6.23 3.80 1.82
C VAL A 144 5.70 5.13 1.30
N GLU A 145 6.16 5.57 0.11
CA GLU A 145 5.70 6.82 -0.51
C GLU A 145 4.22 6.75 -0.94
N LEU A 146 3.72 5.58 -1.37
CA LEU A 146 2.28 5.44 -1.64
C LEU A 146 1.47 5.50 -0.36
N LEU A 147 1.98 4.93 0.74
CA LEU A 147 1.33 5.03 2.04
C LEU A 147 1.25 6.49 2.49
N HIS A 148 2.31 7.27 2.30
CA HIS A 148 2.31 8.71 2.59
C HIS A 148 1.19 9.43 1.81
N ALA A 149 1.16 9.27 0.48
CA ALA A 149 0.15 9.90 -0.36
C ALA A 149 -1.28 9.47 0.01
N PHE A 150 -1.46 8.21 0.38
CA PHE A 150 -2.74 7.66 0.84
C PHE A 150 -3.24 8.34 2.14
N LEU A 151 -2.34 8.56 3.10
CA LEU A 151 -2.67 9.18 4.38
C LEU A 151 -2.86 10.70 4.27
N GLU A 152 -2.06 11.38 3.45
CA GLU A 152 -2.20 12.82 3.16
C GLU A 152 -3.61 13.15 2.67
N LYS A 153 -4.18 12.27 1.84
CA LYS A 153 -5.52 12.44 1.25
C LYS A 153 -6.66 11.96 2.14
N GLY A 154 -6.36 11.49 3.36
CA GLY A 154 -7.37 11.15 4.37
C GLY A 154 -8.18 9.88 4.08
N LEU A 155 -7.66 8.98 3.24
CA LEU A 155 -8.37 7.74 2.88
C LEU A 155 -8.36 6.69 4.00
N ASP A 156 -7.58 6.91 5.05
CA ASP A 156 -7.53 6.08 6.25
C ASP A 156 -8.91 5.95 6.93
N ALA A 157 -9.73 7.01 6.89
CA ALA A 157 -11.09 7.01 7.42
C ALA A 157 -11.97 5.95 6.73
N GLN A 158 -11.77 5.73 5.42
CA GLN A 158 -12.53 4.76 4.63
C GLN A 158 -12.14 3.30 4.92
N VAL A 159 -11.03 3.06 5.62
CA VAL A 159 -10.56 1.70 5.92
C VAL A 159 -10.61 1.37 7.41
N ARG A 160 -11.08 2.29 8.26
CA ARG A 160 -11.20 2.11 9.72
C ARG A 160 -12.09 0.93 10.13
N TYR A 161 -13.08 0.57 9.32
CA TYR A 161 -13.95 -0.59 9.57
C TYR A 161 -13.23 -1.95 9.40
N LEU A 162 -12.03 -1.96 8.80
CA LEU A 162 -11.20 -3.15 8.72
C LEU A 162 -10.68 -3.43 10.13
N ARG A 163 -11.41 -4.30 10.85
CA ARG A 163 -11.21 -4.74 12.26
C ARG A 163 -9.81 -5.21 12.67
N ASN A 164 -8.81 -5.13 11.80
CA ASN A 164 -7.42 -5.44 12.10
C ASN A 164 -6.64 -4.12 12.11
N GLY A 165 -6.51 -3.47 13.27
CA GLY A 165 -5.80 -2.19 13.40
C GLY A 165 -4.39 -2.18 12.80
N GLN A 166 -3.69 -3.33 12.81
CA GLN A 166 -2.37 -3.52 12.16
C GLN A 166 -2.39 -3.41 10.63
N ILE A 167 -3.52 -3.72 9.99
CA ILE A 167 -3.69 -3.59 8.53
C ILE A 167 -4.04 -2.16 8.18
N ALA A 168 -4.83 -1.49 9.02
CA ALA A 168 -5.29 -0.13 8.76
C ALA A 168 -4.19 0.92 9.01
N TRP A 169 -3.32 0.72 10.01
CA TRP A 169 -2.19 1.61 10.31
C TRP A 169 -0.89 0.82 10.52
N PRO A 170 -0.09 0.61 9.46
CA PRO A 170 1.12 -0.21 9.53
C PRO A 170 2.31 0.54 10.15
N LEU A 171 2.20 0.92 11.43
CA LEU A 171 3.23 1.66 12.15
C LEU A 171 4.56 0.88 12.26
N VAL A 172 4.52 -0.36 12.78
CA VAL A 172 5.73 -1.18 12.92
C VAL A 172 6.40 -1.49 11.58
N PRO A 173 5.67 -1.94 10.52
CA PRO A 173 6.28 -2.15 9.21
C PRO A 173 6.91 -0.89 8.61
N ALA A 174 6.27 0.28 8.76
CA ALA A 174 6.81 1.55 8.28
C ALA A 174 8.12 1.92 9.01
N ILE A 175 8.18 1.75 10.33
CA ILE A 175 9.42 2.00 11.08
C ILE A 175 10.53 1.07 10.59
N LEU A 176 10.25 -0.24 10.46
CA LEU A 176 11.24 -1.22 10.00
C LEU A 176 11.72 -0.98 8.57
N SER A 177 10.93 -0.29 7.75
CA SER A 177 11.32 0.09 6.39
C SER A 177 12.19 1.35 6.33
N GLY A 178 12.46 1.99 7.48
CA GLY A 178 13.13 3.27 7.53
C GLY A 178 12.23 4.43 7.10
N ALA A 179 10.93 4.38 7.42
CA ALA A 179 10.04 5.51 7.21
C ALA A 179 10.60 6.76 7.92
N SER A 180 10.39 7.92 7.30
CA SER A 180 10.82 9.19 7.88
C SER A 180 10.04 9.49 9.17
N PRO A 181 10.62 10.26 10.11
CA PRO A 181 9.94 10.68 11.32
C PRO A 181 8.59 11.35 11.05
N GLU A 182 8.47 12.10 9.94
CA GLU A 182 7.23 12.78 9.54
C GLU A 182 6.12 11.79 9.18
N LEU A 183 6.44 10.70 8.48
CA LEU A 183 5.44 9.67 8.19
C LEU A 183 5.02 8.91 9.45
N VAL A 184 5.96 8.68 10.38
CA VAL A 184 5.64 8.08 11.69
C VAL A 184 4.72 9.01 12.47
N GLN A 185 5.01 10.30 12.54
CA GLN A 185 4.16 11.30 13.17
C GLN A 185 2.77 11.34 12.53
N LEU A 186 2.70 11.36 11.20
CA LEU A 186 1.43 11.32 10.47
C LEU A 186 0.60 10.08 10.80
N LEU A 187 1.23 8.90 10.91
CA LEU A 187 0.53 7.67 11.31
C LEU A 187 -0.03 7.77 12.74
N LEU A 188 0.72 8.35 13.67
CA LEU A 188 0.30 8.57 15.06
C LEU A 188 -0.86 9.57 15.12
N ASP A 189 -0.78 10.69 14.40
CA ASP A 189 -1.83 11.71 14.32
C ASP A 189 -3.14 11.15 13.76
N LYS A 190 -3.05 10.16 12.84
CA LYS A 190 -4.19 9.44 12.27
C LYS A 190 -4.75 8.34 13.20
N GLY A 191 -4.19 8.17 14.39
CA GLY A 191 -4.67 7.27 15.43
C GLY A 191 -4.03 5.89 15.43
N ALA A 192 -2.81 5.74 14.90
CA ALA A 192 -2.03 4.52 15.11
C ALA A 192 -1.69 4.36 16.60
N ASP A 193 -2.03 3.21 17.20
CA ASP A 193 -1.68 2.93 18.60
C ASP A 193 -0.14 2.71 18.72
N PRO A 194 0.59 3.55 19.47
CA PRO A 194 2.04 3.46 19.64
C PRO A 194 2.48 2.22 20.44
N ASN A 195 1.52 1.49 21.03
CA ASN A 195 1.74 0.24 21.76
C ASN A 195 1.17 -0.99 21.02
N GLN A 196 0.72 -0.82 19.77
CA GLN A 196 0.19 -1.92 18.99
C GLN A 196 1.31 -2.89 18.58
N LEU A 197 1.25 -4.11 19.10
CA LEU A 197 2.19 -5.16 18.76
C LEU A 197 1.94 -5.67 17.35
N LEU A 198 3.02 -5.86 16.59
CA LEU A 198 3.04 -6.58 15.31
C LEU A 198 3.43 -8.03 15.57
N HIS A 199 2.62 -8.95 15.06
CA HIS A 199 2.88 -10.39 15.14
C HIS A 199 3.39 -10.88 13.78
N ILE A 200 4.66 -11.27 13.74
CA ILE A 200 5.28 -11.86 12.55
C ILE A 200 5.44 -13.35 12.82
N ALA A 201 4.61 -14.15 12.15
CA ALA A 201 4.68 -15.61 12.20
C ALA A 201 5.22 -16.15 10.88
N SER A 202 6.42 -16.72 10.93
CA SER A 202 7.02 -17.49 9.84
C SER A 202 7.10 -18.96 10.25
N ARG A 203 7.21 -19.88 9.28
CA ARG A 203 7.32 -21.34 9.55
C ARG A 203 8.42 -21.70 10.57
N LYS A 204 9.48 -20.89 10.66
CA LYS A 204 10.64 -21.14 11.55
C LYS A 204 10.68 -20.24 12.79
N ARG A 205 10.02 -19.08 12.78
CA ARG A 205 10.15 -18.04 13.83
C ARG A 205 8.84 -17.32 14.08
N LYS A 206 8.47 -17.21 15.35
CA LYS A 206 7.42 -16.32 15.83
C LYS A 206 8.09 -15.14 16.52
N LEU A 207 7.93 -13.96 15.94
CA LEU A 207 8.45 -12.70 16.43
C LEU A 207 7.28 -11.77 16.73
N VAL A 208 7.39 -11.07 17.84
CA VAL A 208 6.47 -10.00 18.20
C VAL A 208 7.30 -8.75 18.40
N LEU A 209 6.85 -7.64 17.81
CA LEU A 209 7.55 -6.37 17.85
C LEU A 209 6.59 -5.28 18.34
N SER A 210 7.06 -4.44 19.25
CA SER A 210 6.44 -3.14 19.56
C SER A 210 7.02 -2.04 18.66
N PRO A 211 6.30 -0.93 18.43
CA PRO A 211 6.84 0.21 17.69
C PRO A 211 8.16 0.72 18.27
N LEU A 212 8.26 0.82 19.60
CA LEU A 212 9.48 1.17 20.33
C LEU A 212 10.63 0.18 20.03
N SER A 213 10.38 -1.13 20.10
CA SER A 213 11.40 -2.13 19.77
C SER A 213 11.86 -2.07 18.30
N ALA A 214 10.97 -1.69 17.38
CA ALA A 214 11.30 -1.52 15.98
C ALA A 214 12.21 -0.30 15.78
N ALA A 215 11.93 0.82 16.45
CA ALA A 215 12.79 2.01 16.43
C ALA A 215 14.20 1.71 16.94
N ILE A 216 14.31 0.96 18.05
CA ILE A 216 15.60 0.49 18.61
C ILE A 216 16.34 -0.42 17.61
N SER A 217 15.62 -1.32 16.95
CA SER A 217 16.20 -2.27 15.99
C SER A 217 16.72 -1.57 14.73
N VAL A 218 16.06 -0.50 14.29
CA VAL A 218 16.49 0.36 13.18
C VAL A 218 17.60 1.32 13.62
N GLY A 219 17.63 1.68 14.91
CA GLY A 219 18.58 2.62 15.48
C GLY A 219 18.17 4.08 15.33
N SER A 220 16.89 4.37 15.10
CA SER A 220 16.37 5.74 14.93
C SER A 220 15.94 6.33 16.26
N ARG A 221 16.72 7.30 16.76
CA ARG A 221 16.43 8.01 18.02
C ARG A 221 15.27 8.98 17.89
N GLU A 222 15.19 9.70 16.78
CA GLU A 222 14.10 10.62 16.49
C GLU A 222 12.75 9.89 16.49
N VAL A 223 12.66 8.75 15.81
CA VAL A 223 11.43 7.93 15.80
C VAL A 223 11.11 7.41 17.19
N LEU A 224 12.11 7.04 17.99
CA LEU A 224 11.91 6.59 19.36
C LEU A 224 11.35 7.70 20.25
N ASP A 225 11.92 8.90 20.17
CA ASP A 225 11.49 10.06 20.97
C ASP A 225 10.08 10.51 20.57
N LEU A 226 9.74 10.45 19.27
CA LEU A 226 8.38 10.68 18.78
C LEU A 226 7.38 9.67 19.36
N LEU A 227 7.72 8.38 19.34
CA LEU A 227 6.87 7.33 19.91
C LEU A 227 6.68 7.54 21.42
N ALA A 228 7.76 7.84 22.15
CA ALA A 228 7.71 8.11 23.59
C ALA A 228 6.81 9.30 23.91
N SER A 229 6.94 10.39 23.14
CA SER A 229 6.11 11.60 23.27
C SER A 229 4.62 11.34 23.01
N ASN A 230 4.31 10.35 22.18
CA ASN A 230 2.95 9.91 21.87
C ASN A 230 2.43 8.80 22.81
N GLY A 231 3.13 8.50 23.92
CA GLY A 231 2.68 7.54 24.93
C GLY A 231 3.06 6.08 24.66
N ALA A 232 4.12 5.83 23.88
CA ALA A 232 4.69 4.50 23.77
C ALA A 232 5.30 4.06 25.11
N SER A 233 4.93 2.87 25.58
CA SER A 233 5.40 2.32 26.84
C SER A 233 6.75 1.61 26.68
N PHE A 234 7.72 2.02 27.51
CA PHE A 234 9.02 1.38 27.62
C PHE A 234 8.96 0.00 28.28
N THR A 235 7.98 -0.25 29.16
CA THR A 235 7.82 -1.56 29.81
C THR A 235 7.34 -2.65 28.84
N GLY A 236 6.82 -2.25 27.68
CA GLY A 236 6.29 -3.14 26.65
C GLY A 236 5.00 -3.87 27.06
N ARG A 237 4.26 -4.38 26.06
CA ARG A 237 3.11 -5.27 26.32
C ARG A 237 3.55 -6.72 26.27
N HIS A 238 3.19 -7.49 27.29
CA HIS A 238 3.35 -8.94 27.25
C HIS A 238 2.42 -9.54 26.20
N SER A 239 3.01 -10.22 25.21
CA SER A 239 2.25 -11.03 24.26
C SER A 239 1.81 -12.33 24.94
N ARG A 240 0.56 -12.75 24.73
CA ARG A 240 0.09 -14.08 25.14
C ARG A 240 0.75 -15.22 24.34
N CYS A 241 1.38 -14.89 23.21
CA CYS A 241 2.05 -15.87 22.36
C CYS A 241 3.43 -16.23 22.89
N VAL A 242 3.76 -17.53 22.89
CA VAL A 242 5.14 -17.97 23.12
C VAL A 242 5.98 -17.54 21.91
N VAL A 243 6.95 -16.67 22.18
CA VAL A 243 7.85 -16.10 21.17
C VAL A 243 9.19 -16.83 21.20
N ASN A 244 9.88 -16.85 20.06
CA ASN A 244 11.25 -17.36 20.04
C ASN A 244 12.21 -16.36 20.69
N GLU A 245 11.92 -15.07 20.50
CA GLU A 245 12.71 -13.96 21.00
C GLU A 245 11.76 -12.88 21.57
N PRO A 246 11.89 -12.50 22.86
CA PRO A 246 11.06 -11.48 23.48
C PRO A 246 11.47 -10.05 23.11
N ILE A 247 11.75 -9.81 21.84
CA ILE A 247 12.15 -8.49 21.32
C ILE A 247 11.00 -7.47 21.34
N GLN A 248 9.76 -7.87 21.65
CA GLN A 248 8.67 -6.90 21.84
C GLN A 248 8.92 -5.95 23.02
N LEU A 249 9.73 -6.38 23.99
CA LEU A 249 10.12 -5.58 25.13
C LEU A 249 11.30 -4.68 24.74
N PRO A 250 11.19 -3.35 24.86
CA PRO A 250 12.25 -2.42 24.47
C PRO A 250 13.61 -2.74 25.10
N ILE A 251 13.64 -3.15 26.37
CA ILE A 251 14.88 -3.52 27.06
C ILE A 251 15.58 -4.74 26.44
N PHE A 252 14.82 -5.74 26.01
CA PHE A 252 15.38 -6.92 25.32
C PHE A 252 15.78 -6.61 23.88
N ALA A 253 15.07 -5.69 23.22
CA ALA A 253 15.51 -5.15 21.95
C ALA A 253 16.83 -4.37 22.09
N ALA A 254 16.99 -3.58 23.15
CA ALA A 254 18.22 -2.85 23.45
C ALA A 254 19.39 -3.80 23.74
N ALA A 255 19.17 -4.85 24.53
CA ALA A 255 20.17 -5.89 24.78
C ALA A 255 20.61 -6.60 23.48
N LYS A 256 19.65 -6.90 22.59
CA LYS A 256 19.96 -7.44 21.27
C LYS A 256 20.71 -6.45 20.38
N ALA A 257 20.35 -5.17 20.42
CA ALA A 257 21.06 -4.11 19.71
C ALA A 257 22.51 -3.98 20.22
N MET A 258 22.75 -4.19 21.52
CA MET A 258 24.08 -4.20 22.13
C MET A 258 24.97 -5.34 21.61
N ALA A 259 24.39 -6.53 21.40
CA ALA A 259 25.11 -7.65 20.81
C ALA A 259 25.61 -7.36 19.38
N ASN A 260 24.87 -6.53 18.62
CA ASN A 260 25.26 -6.14 17.28
C ASN A 260 26.16 -4.89 17.26
N ASN A 261 25.85 -3.90 18.09
CA ASN A 261 26.52 -2.60 18.17
C ASN A 261 26.60 -2.16 19.65
N PRO A 262 27.74 -2.40 20.34
CA PRO A 262 27.85 -2.16 21.77
C PRO A 262 27.58 -0.70 22.19
N SER A 263 28.11 0.27 21.45
CA SER A 263 27.97 1.71 21.78
C SER A 263 26.52 2.18 21.73
N LEU A 264 25.81 1.84 20.65
CA LEU A 264 24.40 2.20 20.42
C LEU A 264 23.49 1.43 21.40
N GLY A 265 23.76 0.14 21.61
CA GLY A 265 23.02 -0.68 22.56
C GLY A 265 23.10 -0.19 24.01
N ILE A 266 24.26 0.31 24.45
CA ILE A 266 24.41 0.90 25.79
C ILE A 266 23.53 2.14 25.93
N GLN A 267 23.46 2.99 24.90
CA GLN A 267 22.59 4.16 24.90
C GLN A 267 21.11 3.77 24.99
N TRP A 268 20.67 2.78 24.19
CA TRP A 268 19.29 2.28 24.28
C TRP A 268 18.96 1.68 25.63
N MET A 269 19.90 0.95 26.23
CA MET A 269 19.67 0.30 27.52
C MET A 269 19.57 1.33 28.64
N ARG A 270 20.43 2.36 28.64
CA ARG A 270 20.31 3.50 29.56
C ARG A 270 18.96 4.20 29.38
N LEU A 271 18.59 4.50 28.14
CA LEU A 271 17.31 5.17 27.85
C LEU A 271 16.12 4.35 28.35
N CYS A 272 16.14 3.03 28.21
CA CYS A 272 15.10 2.16 28.77
C CYS A 272 15.06 2.25 30.31
N ILE A 273 16.22 2.19 30.98
CA ILE A 273 16.33 2.25 32.44
C ILE A 273 15.86 3.61 32.97
N ASP A 274 16.26 4.71 32.30
CA ASP A 274 15.86 6.07 32.65
C ASP A 274 14.33 6.26 32.53
N ASN A 275 13.67 5.47 31.69
CA ASN A 275 12.21 5.41 31.55
C ASN A 275 11.54 4.33 32.44
N ASN A 276 12.18 3.97 33.56
CA ASN A 276 11.69 3.02 34.56
C ASN A 276 11.41 1.60 34.01
N CYS A 277 12.15 1.13 33.00
CA CYS A 277 12.09 -0.27 32.61
C CYS A 277 12.59 -1.20 33.71
N ASP A 278 11.78 -2.20 34.05
CA ASP A 278 12.23 -3.30 34.90
C ASP A 278 13.21 -4.21 34.13
N ILE A 279 14.43 -4.32 34.66
CA ILE A 279 15.50 -5.18 34.12
C ILE A 279 15.23 -6.67 34.38
N ASN A 280 14.37 -6.99 35.34
CA ASN A 280 14.07 -8.36 35.77
C ASN A 280 12.81 -8.93 35.09
N GLN A 281 12.35 -8.32 34.00
CA GLN A 281 11.20 -8.84 33.27
C GLN A 281 11.43 -10.27 32.78
N VAL A 282 10.42 -11.12 32.97
CA VAL A 282 10.46 -12.51 32.52
C VAL A 282 9.45 -12.72 31.40
N VAL A 283 9.89 -13.32 30.30
CA VAL A 283 9.01 -13.69 29.20
C VAL A 283 9.11 -15.19 28.92
N ARG A 284 7.95 -15.80 28.67
CA ARG A 284 7.88 -17.19 28.22
C ARG A 284 8.39 -17.32 26.79
N THR A 285 9.56 -17.90 26.62
CA THR A 285 10.18 -18.19 25.31
C THR A 285 10.14 -19.67 24.98
N THR A 286 10.11 -20.01 23.68
CA THR A 286 10.21 -21.41 23.22
C THR A 286 11.65 -21.96 23.30
N THR A 287 12.64 -21.09 23.44
CA THR A 287 14.07 -21.42 23.47
C THR A 287 14.79 -20.67 24.61
N ARG A 288 15.80 -21.29 25.24
CA ARG A 288 16.69 -20.60 26.20
C ARG A 288 17.39 -19.46 25.46
N TRP A 289 17.09 -18.22 25.84
CA TRP A 289 17.38 -17.04 25.03
C TRP A 289 18.82 -16.49 25.17
N CYS A 290 19.74 -17.25 25.78
CA CYS A 290 21.11 -16.78 26.10
C CYS A 290 22.22 -17.86 25.99
N ASN A 291 22.17 -18.80 25.02
CA ASN A 291 23.25 -19.80 24.83
C ASN A 291 23.94 -19.72 23.45
N LYS A 292 24.33 -18.52 23.01
CA LYS A 292 25.27 -18.33 21.91
C LYS A 292 26.23 -17.20 22.20
#